data_AF-A0A6G3ZR10-F1
#
_entry.id   AF-A0A6G3ZR10-F1
#
_cell.length_a   1.000
_cell.length_b   1.000
_cell.length_c   1.000
_cell.angle_alpha   90.00
_cell.angle_beta   90.00
_cell.angle_gamma   90.00
#
_symmetry.space_group_name_H-M   'P 1'
#
loop_
_entity.id
_entity.type
_entity.pdbx_description
1 polymer ?
#
loop_
_entity_poly.entity_id
_entity_poly.type
_entity_poly.pdbx_seq_one_letter_code
_entity_poly.pdbx_strand_id
1 'polypeptide(L)'
;MKVYLLDTHPYFLQLGYKDYEEYKEHKILFKGNSLKEAWNIYEMIVEKEGEHSDFPYANLGTVMASERVRNLLIEKLQNNIEFLQVTTPIGSHYFINVINKLDCIDHDNSLAKRYSDGMLDEYTNLSLLEDKLQDQYIFKIYVPEINDVLFKTYVTDKFKSILEGNNLTGYQLIEVWDSEISWQEKERKYNDLINSITESLTRKFDFGEACRLVKEENATVFSEKWSMKLTTEGELSLGRLLEDGTYSWILPAYYPPVILYQDWGVK
;
A
#
# COMPACT_ATOMS: atom_id res chain seq x y z
N MET A 1 15.24 9.39 4.42
CA MET A 1 14.64 8.29 5.22
C MET A 1 13.23 8.07 4.71
N LYS A 2 12.80 6.81 4.58
CA LYS A 2 11.46 6.46 4.10
C LYS A 2 10.72 5.60 5.12
N VAL A 3 9.40 5.73 5.09
CA VAL A 3 8.47 4.87 5.83
C VAL A 3 7.56 4.17 4.84
N TYR A 4 7.37 2.89 5.10
CA TYR A 4 6.55 2.00 4.30
C TYR A 4 5.43 1.44 5.17
N LEU A 5 4.28 1.24 4.55
CA LEU A 5 3.27 0.33 5.05
C LEU A 5 3.71 -1.10 4.74
N LEU A 6 3.80 -1.93 5.78
CA LEU A 6 4.04 -3.36 5.65
C LEU A 6 2.70 -4.07 5.48
N ASP A 7 2.54 -4.70 4.32
CA ASP A 7 1.37 -5.52 4.00
C ASP A 7 1.80 -6.86 3.43
N THR A 8 0.85 -7.79 3.33
CA THR A 8 1.07 -9.12 2.78
C THR A 8 0.74 -9.13 1.29
N HIS A 9 1.51 -9.89 0.52
CA HIS A 9 1.37 -9.93 -0.93
C HIS A 9 0.29 -10.96 -1.33
N PRO A 10 -0.77 -10.57 -2.05
CA PRO A 10 -1.99 -11.39 -2.22
C PRO A 10 -1.82 -12.63 -3.13
N TYR A 11 -0.68 -12.76 -3.80
CA TYR A 11 -0.33 -13.92 -4.63
C TYR A 11 -0.07 -15.20 -3.82
N PHE A 12 0.48 -15.06 -2.62
CA PHE A 12 0.88 -16.20 -1.80
C PHE A 12 -0.32 -16.84 -1.10
N LEU A 13 -0.08 -17.99 -0.49
CA LEU A 13 -1.06 -18.71 0.32
C LEU A 13 -1.70 -17.78 1.37
N GLN A 14 -3.02 -17.90 1.49
CA GLN A 14 -3.81 -17.08 2.40
C GLN A 14 -4.35 -17.92 3.55
N LEU A 15 -4.07 -17.46 4.76
CA LEU A 15 -4.58 -18.05 5.99
C LEU A 15 -5.72 -17.19 6.52
N GLY A 16 -6.73 -17.85 7.07
CA GLY A 16 -7.83 -17.15 7.72
C GLY A 16 -8.42 -17.94 8.87
N TYR A 17 -9.53 -17.42 9.38
CA TYR A 17 -10.16 -17.93 10.58
C TYR A 17 -11.18 -19.00 10.20
N LYS A 18 -11.27 -20.01 11.04
CA LYS A 18 -12.33 -21.02 10.94
C LYS A 18 -13.69 -20.44 11.35
N ASP A 19 -13.69 -19.53 12.31
CA ASP A 19 -14.89 -18.85 12.84
C ASP A 19 -14.85 -17.35 12.53
N TYR A 20 -15.96 -16.83 12.02
CA TYR A 20 -16.12 -15.41 11.73
C TYR A 20 -16.18 -14.54 13.00
N GLU A 21 -16.66 -15.08 14.12
CA GLU A 21 -16.67 -14.33 15.39
C GLU A 21 -15.23 -14.16 15.93
N GLU A 22 -14.39 -15.19 15.84
CA GLU A 22 -12.96 -15.08 16.18
C GLU A 22 -12.27 -14.00 15.33
N TYR A 23 -12.59 -13.94 14.04
CA TYR A 23 -12.09 -12.88 13.16
C TYR A 23 -12.48 -11.47 13.64
N LYS A 24 -13.75 -11.26 14.01
CA LYS A 24 -14.22 -9.94 14.48
C LYS A 24 -13.52 -9.51 15.76
N GLU A 25 -13.40 -10.43 16.72
CA GLU A 25 -12.70 -10.18 17.97
C GLU A 25 -11.24 -9.83 17.70
N HIS A 26 -10.57 -10.61 16.84
CA HIS A 26 -9.16 -10.42 16.54
C HIS A 26 -8.85 -9.09 15.85
N LYS A 27 -9.72 -8.65 14.93
CA LYS A 27 -9.56 -7.40 14.18
C LYS A 27 -9.33 -6.17 15.09
N ILE A 28 -9.87 -6.18 16.30
CA ILE A 28 -9.79 -5.03 17.22
C ILE A 28 -8.66 -5.13 18.25
N LEU A 29 -7.89 -6.24 18.28
CA LEU A 29 -6.85 -6.47 19.30
C LEU A 29 -5.53 -5.74 19.01
N PHE A 30 -5.16 -5.57 17.74
CA PHE A 30 -3.82 -5.14 17.30
C PHE A 30 -3.64 -3.62 17.32
N LYS A 31 -3.89 -3.02 18.49
CA LYS A 31 -3.84 -1.57 18.74
C LYS A 31 -2.55 -1.09 19.43
N GLY A 32 -1.51 -1.93 19.40
CA GLY A 32 -0.22 -1.65 20.02
C GLY A 32 -0.23 -1.69 21.55
N ASN A 33 -1.06 -2.56 22.12
CA ASN A 33 -0.94 -2.99 23.50
C ASN A 33 -0.36 -4.40 23.54
N SER A 34 0.34 -4.76 24.61
CA SER A 34 0.82 -6.13 24.79
C SER A 34 -0.37 -7.08 24.88
N LEU A 35 -0.25 -8.21 24.19
CA LEU A 35 -1.25 -9.29 24.20
C LEU A 35 -0.69 -10.57 24.83
N LYS A 36 0.59 -10.61 25.25
CA LYS A 36 1.25 -11.82 25.78
C LYS A 36 0.46 -12.58 26.82
N GLU A 37 -0.15 -11.87 27.77
CA GLU A 37 -0.92 -12.49 28.86
C GLU A 37 -2.38 -12.79 28.50
N ALA A 38 -2.92 -12.10 27.50
CA ALA A 38 -4.31 -12.21 27.07
C ALA A 38 -4.49 -13.01 25.77
N TRP A 39 -3.40 -13.54 25.22
CA TRP A 39 -3.40 -14.18 23.91
C TRP A 39 -3.98 -15.59 23.97
N ASN A 40 -5.07 -15.80 23.23
CA ASN A 40 -5.60 -17.12 22.94
C ASN A 40 -4.96 -17.67 21.67
N ILE A 41 -4.64 -18.97 21.65
CA ILE A 41 -4.10 -19.61 20.45
C ILE A 41 -5.26 -19.87 19.49
N TYR A 42 -5.26 -19.17 18.35
CA TYR A 42 -6.24 -19.34 17.28
C TYR A 42 -5.86 -20.48 16.33
N GLU A 43 -6.87 -21.20 15.82
CA GLU A 43 -6.73 -22.21 14.77
C GLU A 43 -6.99 -21.56 13.40
N MET A 44 -5.94 -21.47 12.57
CA MET A 44 -6.02 -20.91 11.23
C MET A 44 -6.31 -22.02 10.21
N ILE A 45 -7.00 -21.67 9.13
CA ILE A 45 -7.26 -22.54 7.97
C ILE A 45 -6.64 -21.96 6.70
N VAL A 46 -6.43 -22.79 5.68
CA VAL A 46 -6.10 -22.29 4.33
C VAL A 46 -7.39 -21.79 3.69
N GLU A 47 -7.51 -20.48 3.49
CA GLU A 47 -8.62 -19.87 2.75
C GLU A 47 -8.38 -19.93 1.26
N LYS A 48 -7.12 -19.81 0.83
CA LYS A 48 -6.72 -19.87 -0.57
C LYS A 48 -5.34 -20.50 -0.73
N GLU A 49 -5.28 -21.50 -1.59
CA GLU A 49 -4.05 -22.16 -2.01
C GLU A 49 -3.12 -21.19 -2.76
N GLY A 50 -1.82 -21.38 -2.60
CA GLY A 50 -0.80 -20.55 -3.23
C GLY A 50 0.60 -20.99 -2.82
N GLU A 51 1.62 -20.25 -3.28
CA GLU A 51 2.98 -20.50 -2.82
C GLU A 51 3.14 -20.17 -1.34
N HIS A 52 3.96 -20.95 -0.65
CA HIS A 52 4.34 -20.66 0.73
C HIS A 52 5.25 -19.42 0.78
N SER A 53 5.13 -18.65 1.84
CA SER A 53 5.96 -17.47 2.06
C SER A 53 6.25 -17.24 3.54
N ASP A 54 7.18 -16.33 3.81
CA ASP A 54 7.50 -15.92 5.17
C ASP A 54 6.42 -15.06 5.81
N PHE A 55 5.66 -14.34 4.99
CA PHE A 55 4.55 -13.49 5.40
C PHE A 55 3.28 -13.95 4.67
N PRO A 56 2.67 -15.09 5.05
CA PRO A 56 1.42 -15.51 4.43
C PRO A 56 0.35 -14.44 4.65
N TYR A 57 -0.56 -14.31 3.68
CA TYR A 57 -1.62 -13.32 3.78
C TYR A 57 -2.50 -13.63 4.98
N ALA A 58 -2.74 -12.60 5.79
CA ALA A 58 -3.63 -12.62 6.94
C ALA A 58 -4.46 -11.34 6.93
N ASN A 59 -5.70 -11.43 7.39
CA ASN A 59 -6.66 -10.35 7.21
C ASN A 59 -6.22 -8.98 7.81
N LEU A 60 -6.66 -7.94 7.09
CA LEU A 60 -6.56 -6.49 7.29
C LEU A 60 -5.94 -5.99 8.61
N GLY A 61 -4.70 -5.47 8.51
CA GLY A 61 -4.02 -4.72 9.58
C GLY A 61 -3.15 -5.57 10.51
N THR A 62 -3.22 -6.89 10.35
CA THR A 62 -2.37 -7.85 11.03
C THR A 62 -1.32 -8.40 10.08
N VAL A 63 -0.16 -8.78 10.61
CA VAL A 63 0.93 -9.36 9.84
C VAL A 63 1.22 -10.72 10.44
N MET A 64 1.13 -11.78 9.64
CA MET A 64 1.59 -13.10 10.02
C MET A 64 3.01 -13.34 9.54
N ALA A 65 3.73 -14.17 10.27
CA ALA A 65 5.13 -14.44 10.03
C ALA A 65 5.47 -15.91 10.31
N SER A 66 6.33 -16.47 9.47
CA SER A 66 6.91 -17.79 9.66
C SER A 66 7.86 -17.83 10.86
N GLU A 67 8.19 -19.04 11.32
CA GLU A 67 9.21 -19.24 12.34
C GLU A 67 10.59 -18.66 11.93
N ARG A 68 10.91 -18.66 10.63
CA ARG A 68 12.15 -18.04 10.11
C ARG A 68 12.20 -16.55 10.42
N VAL A 69 11.11 -15.83 10.17
CA VAL A 69 10.99 -14.40 10.48
C VAL A 69 11.08 -14.16 11.98
N ARG A 70 10.39 -14.97 12.79
CA ARG A 70 10.47 -14.88 14.24
C ARG A 70 11.91 -14.98 14.73
N ASN A 71 12.64 -16.01 14.30
CA ASN A 71 14.01 -16.24 14.76
C ASN A 71 14.96 -15.12 14.33
N LEU A 72 14.73 -14.52 13.16
CA LEU A 72 15.51 -13.37 12.68
C LEU A 72 15.26 -12.10 13.49
N LEU A 73 14.01 -11.84 13.90
CA LEU A 73 13.59 -10.56 14.44
C LEU A 73 13.50 -10.52 15.98
N ILE A 74 13.29 -11.67 16.64
CA ILE A 74 12.92 -11.71 18.06
C ILE A 74 13.95 -11.02 18.96
N GLU A 75 15.23 -11.30 18.83
CA GLU A 75 16.25 -10.70 19.70
C GLU A 75 16.38 -9.19 19.49
N LYS A 76 16.27 -8.75 18.23
CA LYS A 76 16.46 -7.36 17.83
C LYS A 76 15.26 -6.48 18.16
N LEU A 77 14.04 -7.03 18.09
CA LEU A 77 12.78 -6.27 18.16
C LEU A 77 11.86 -6.69 19.30
N GLN A 78 12.33 -7.51 20.26
CA GLN A 78 11.54 -8.00 21.41
C GLN A 78 10.81 -6.92 22.23
N ASN A 79 11.32 -5.68 22.21
CA ASN A 79 10.70 -4.55 22.92
C ASN A 79 9.71 -3.77 22.05
N ASN A 80 9.66 -4.04 20.75
CA ASN A 80 8.80 -3.35 19.78
C ASN A 80 7.67 -4.25 19.27
N ILE A 81 7.89 -5.56 19.25
CA ILE A 81 6.93 -6.55 18.73
C ILE A 81 6.81 -7.77 19.64
N GLU A 82 5.68 -8.44 19.52
CA GLU A 82 5.40 -9.73 20.12
C GLU A 82 5.02 -10.72 19.03
N PHE A 83 5.59 -11.92 19.09
CA PHE A 83 5.20 -13.02 18.23
C PHE A 83 4.17 -13.87 18.98
N LEU A 84 2.92 -13.80 18.52
CA LEU A 84 1.79 -14.47 19.13
C LEU A 84 1.49 -15.75 18.36
N GLN A 85 1.64 -16.89 19.03
CA GLN A 85 1.57 -18.20 18.39
C GLN A 85 0.15 -18.52 17.89
N VAL A 86 0.07 -19.10 16.70
CA VAL A 86 -1.17 -19.68 16.16
C VAL A 86 -0.95 -21.12 15.72
N THR A 87 -2.04 -21.87 15.63
CA THR A 87 -2.04 -23.20 15.01
C THR A 87 -2.36 -23.02 13.53
N THR A 88 -1.52 -23.54 12.64
CA THR A 88 -1.78 -23.51 11.19
C THR A 88 -1.55 -24.88 10.55
N PRO A 89 -2.24 -25.21 9.45
CA PRO A 89 -2.03 -26.46 8.71
C PRO A 89 -0.69 -26.54 7.99
N ILE A 90 0.02 -25.41 7.87
CA ILE A 90 1.27 -25.29 7.10
C ILE A 90 2.51 -25.11 7.99
N GLY A 91 2.39 -25.35 9.30
CA GLY A 91 3.48 -25.33 10.27
C GLY A 91 3.48 -24.11 11.19
N SER A 92 4.63 -23.85 11.82
CA SER A 92 4.79 -22.80 12.84
C SER A 92 4.67 -21.39 12.25
N HIS A 93 3.61 -20.67 12.64
CA HIS A 93 3.40 -19.27 12.30
C HIS A 93 2.95 -18.47 13.52
N TYR A 94 3.11 -17.15 13.40
CA TYR A 94 2.85 -16.20 14.47
C TYR A 94 2.21 -14.95 13.89
N PHE A 95 1.28 -14.34 14.64
CA PHE A 95 0.96 -12.94 14.42
C PHE A 95 2.06 -12.06 15.00
N ILE A 96 2.42 -11.01 14.28
CA ILE A 96 3.28 -9.93 14.76
C ILE A 96 2.39 -8.86 15.38
N ASN A 97 2.32 -8.82 16.71
CA ASN A 97 1.72 -7.72 17.44
C ASN A 97 2.75 -6.61 17.65
N VAL A 98 2.51 -5.45 17.07
CA VAL A 98 3.43 -4.30 17.15
C VAL A 98 3.03 -3.43 18.33
N ILE A 99 3.77 -3.54 19.44
CA ILE A 99 3.52 -2.81 20.69
C ILE A 99 4.19 -1.43 20.73
N ASN A 100 5.09 -1.16 19.79
CA ASN A 100 5.73 0.14 19.64
C ASN A 100 4.75 1.14 19.00
N LYS A 101 4.39 2.19 19.74
CA LYS A 101 3.46 3.25 19.32
C LYS A 101 4.20 4.57 19.26
N LEU A 102 4.09 5.27 18.13
CA LEU A 102 4.77 6.55 17.92
C LEU A 102 3.76 7.65 17.62
N ASP A 103 3.86 8.74 18.36
CA ASP A 103 3.27 10.02 17.99
C ASP A 103 4.26 10.75 17.09
N CYS A 104 4.11 10.53 15.78
CA CYS A 104 5.06 10.99 14.76
C CYS A 104 4.39 11.70 13.59
N ILE A 105 3.11 12.04 13.68
CA ILE A 105 2.41 12.74 12.61
C ILE A 105 2.81 14.22 12.63
N ASP A 106 3.25 14.72 11.48
CA ASP A 106 3.32 16.16 11.24
C ASP A 106 1.93 16.64 10.80
N HIS A 107 1.14 17.14 11.76
CA HIS A 107 -0.24 17.55 11.52
C HIS A 107 -0.36 18.77 10.59
N ASP A 108 0.66 19.63 10.54
CA ASP A 108 0.65 20.83 9.70
C ASP A 108 0.87 20.48 8.22
N ASN A 109 1.63 19.42 7.98
CA ASN A 109 1.97 18.96 6.62
C ASN A 109 1.23 17.70 6.18
N SER A 110 0.33 17.15 7.00
CA SER A 110 -0.48 15.98 6.64
C SER A 110 -1.86 16.39 6.13
N LEU A 111 -2.39 15.64 5.17
CA LEU A 111 -3.76 15.82 4.68
C LEU A 111 -4.66 14.73 5.24
N ALA A 112 -5.54 15.12 6.16
CA ALA A 112 -6.55 14.27 6.75
C ALA A 112 -7.89 14.42 6.01
N LYS A 113 -8.50 13.29 5.64
CA LYS A 113 -9.88 13.22 5.22
C LYS A 113 -10.76 12.99 6.44
N ARG A 114 -11.87 13.72 6.50
CA ARG A 114 -12.80 13.73 7.62
C ARG A 114 -14.21 13.43 7.14
N TYR A 115 -14.97 12.75 7.98
CA TYR A 115 -16.41 12.63 7.80
C TYR A 115 -17.10 13.98 7.96
N SER A 116 -18.38 14.06 7.57
CA SER A 116 -19.17 15.30 7.67
C SER A 116 -19.36 15.79 9.11
N ASP A 117 -19.23 14.90 10.09
CA ASP A 117 -19.27 15.22 11.53
C ASP A 117 -17.90 15.65 12.10
N GLY A 118 -16.86 15.73 11.25
CA GLY A 118 -15.51 16.13 11.62
C GLY A 118 -14.62 14.98 12.09
N MET A 119 -15.15 13.76 12.28
CA MET A 119 -14.34 12.62 12.70
C MET A 119 -13.29 12.27 11.64
N LEU A 120 -12.08 11.95 12.09
CA LEU A 120 -11.01 11.47 11.22
C LEU A 120 -11.44 10.17 10.53
N ASP A 121 -11.40 10.16 9.19
CA ASP A 121 -11.61 8.97 8.37
C ASP A 121 -10.26 8.29 8.08
N GLU A 122 -9.38 9.02 7.39
CA GLU A 122 -8.05 8.55 7.02
C GLU A 122 -7.11 9.72 6.75
N TYR A 123 -5.81 9.44 6.68
CA TYR A 123 -4.83 10.36 6.09
C TYR A 123 -4.65 10.01 4.62
N THR A 124 -5.03 10.91 3.71
CA THR A 124 -4.82 10.72 2.27
C THR A 124 -3.36 10.97 1.91
N ASN A 125 -2.70 11.88 2.64
CA ASN A 125 -1.28 12.16 2.53
C ASN A 125 -0.69 12.31 3.92
N LEU A 126 0.31 11.49 4.23
CA LEU A 126 0.91 11.42 5.56
C LEU A 126 2.29 12.08 5.54
N SER A 127 2.48 13.06 6.41
CA SER A 127 3.79 13.64 6.71
C SER A 127 4.19 13.23 8.12
N LEU A 128 5.45 12.82 8.29
CA LEU A 128 5.96 12.32 9.56
C LEU A 128 7.13 13.15 10.07
N LEU A 129 7.24 13.23 11.40
CA LEU A 129 8.34 13.88 12.11
C LEU A 129 9.57 12.96 12.11
N GLU A 130 10.60 13.32 11.34
CA GLU A 130 11.79 12.49 11.12
C GLU A 130 12.54 12.15 12.43
N ASP A 131 12.61 13.10 13.36
CA ASP A 131 13.29 12.93 14.66
C ASP A 131 12.68 11.80 15.51
N LYS A 132 11.38 11.51 15.33
CA LYS A 132 10.69 10.41 16.00
C LYS A 132 10.99 9.04 15.40
N LEU A 133 11.54 9.00 14.19
CA LEU A 133 11.69 7.78 13.40
C LEU A 133 13.11 7.22 13.37
N GLN A 134 14.13 8.03 13.70
CA GLN A 134 15.55 7.71 13.46
C GLN A 134 15.96 6.31 13.94
N ASP A 135 15.50 5.86 15.11
CA ASP A 135 15.85 4.55 15.70
C ASP A 135 14.74 3.50 15.67
N GLN A 136 13.76 3.72 14.81
CA GLN A 136 12.59 2.87 14.71
C GLN A 136 12.75 1.87 13.57
N TYR A 137 12.26 0.65 13.79
CA TYR A 137 12.22 -0.41 12.78
C TYR A 137 10.79 -0.63 12.32
N ILE A 138 9.90 -0.91 13.26
CA ILE A 138 8.50 -1.25 13.06
C ILE A 138 7.67 -0.58 14.17
N PHE A 139 6.51 -0.04 13.80
CA PHE A 139 5.65 0.70 14.72
C PHE A 139 4.20 0.79 14.23
N LYS A 140 3.32 1.15 15.17
CA LYS A 140 1.99 1.70 14.90
C LYS A 140 2.05 3.23 15.09
N ILE A 141 1.32 3.95 14.24
CA ILE A 141 1.21 5.41 14.37
C ILE A 141 0.08 5.72 15.35
N TYR A 142 0.40 6.38 16.46
CA TYR A 142 -0.56 6.89 17.41
C TYR A 142 -1.18 8.19 16.88
N VAL A 143 -2.48 8.34 17.09
CA VAL A 143 -3.27 9.50 16.68
C VAL A 143 -3.91 10.10 17.93
N PRO A 144 -3.36 11.22 18.46
CA PRO A 144 -3.86 11.83 19.69
C PRO A 144 -5.34 12.19 19.65
N GLU A 145 -5.84 12.63 18.50
CA GLU A 145 -7.24 13.06 18.29
C GLU A 145 -8.27 11.97 18.66
N ILE A 146 -7.98 10.71 18.34
CA ILE A 146 -8.88 9.57 18.61
C ILE A 146 -8.39 8.70 19.77
N ASN A 147 -7.27 9.06 20.39
CA ASN A 147 -6.58 8.29 21.41
C ASN A 147 -6.41 6.80 21.04
N ASP A 148 -6.06 6.54 19.78
CA ASP A 148 -5.88 5.20 19.22
C ASP A 148 -4.74 5.21 18.20
N VAL A 149 -4.43 4.05 17.62
CA VAL A 149 -3.45 3.93 16.55
C VAL A 149 -4.12 3.75 15.19
N LEU A 150 -3.41 4.13 14.12
CA LEU A 150 -3.76 3.70 12.78
C LEU A 150 -3.69 2.17 12.69
N PHE A 151 -4.67 1.55 12.06
CA PHE A 151 -4.80 0.09 12.01
C PHE A 151 -3.63 -0.61 11.29
N LYS A 152 -2.95 0.11 10.39
CA LYS A 152 -1.87 -0.39 9.53
C LYS A 152 -0.55 -0.51 10.30
N THR A 153 0.35 -1.36 9.82
CA THR A 153 1.70 -1.53 10.37
C THR A 153 2.70 -0.78 9.51
N TYR A 154 3.57 0.00 10.14
CA TYR A 154 4.55 0.85 9.48
C TYR A 154 5.97 0.41 9.79
N VAL A 155 6.84 0.52 8.81
CA VAL A 155 8.25 0.11 8.90
C VAL A 155 9.16 1.14 8.24
N THR A 156 10.39 1.27 8.74
CA THR A 156 11.39 2.18 8.17
C THR A 156 12.31 1.44 7.19
N ASP A 157 13.19 2.20 6.50
CA ASP A 157 14.30 1.64 5.73
C ASP A 157 15.12 0.60 6.52
N LYS A 158 15.32 0.82 7.83
CA LYS A 158 16.08 -0.10 8.68
C LYS A 158 15.45 -1.50 8.75
N PHE A 159 14.12 -1.59 8.74
CA PHE A 159 13.42 -2.87 8.71
C PHE A 159 13.36 -3.45 7.31
N LYS A 160 13.11 -2.61 6.29
CA LYS A 160 13.18 -3.01 4.88
C LYS A 160 14.51 -3.69 4.55
N SER A 161 15.64 -3.13 4.97
CA SER A 161 16.96 -3.74 4.75
C SER A 161 17.11 -5.12 5.41
N ILE A 162 16.41 -5.38 6.52
CA ILE A 162 16.39 -6.72 7.14
C ILE A 162 15.62 -7.70 6.25
N LEU A 163 14.45 -7.29 5.74
CA LEU A 163 13.63 -8.14 4.88
C LEU A 163 14.36 -8.50 3.58
N GLU A 164 14.91 -7.48 2.90
CA GLU A 164 15.61 -7.62 1.63
C GLU A 164 16.93 -8.38 1.80
N GLY A 165 17.72 -8.05 2.83
CA GLY A 165 19.00 -8.70 3.10
C GLY A 165 18.90 -10.18 3.48
N ASN A 166 17.71 -10.67 3.84
CA ASN A 166 17.46 -12.08 4.19
C ASN A 166 16.60 -12.82 3.16
N ASN A 167 16.28 -12.19 2.01
CA ASN A 167 15.45 -12.78 0.96
C ASN A 167 14.13 -13.36 1.52
N LEU A 168 13.45 -12.60 2.38
CA LEU A 168 12.13 -12.96 2.86
C LEU A 168 11.08 -12.76 1.75
N THR A 169 10.00 -13.54 1.76
CA THR A 169 8.94 -13.47 0.74
C THR A 169 7.56 -13.27 1.37
N GLY A 170 6.54 -12.95 0.56
CA GLY A 170 5.16 -12.83 1.04
C GLY A 170 4.73 -11.44 1.51
N TYR A 171 5.64 -10.47 1.51
CA TYR A 171 5.33 -9.10 1.90
C TYR A 171 5.33 -8.15 0.71
N GLN A 172 4.68 -7.01 0.88
CA GLN A 172 4.81 -5.84 0.03
C GLN A 172 5.06 -4.60 0.90
N LEU A 173 5.85 -3.67 0.39
CA LEU A 173 6.15 -2.39 1.03
C LEU A 173 5.59 -1.27 0.18
N ILE A 174 4.60 -0.55 0.71
CA ILE A 174 4.01 0.61 0.05
C ILE A 174 4.62 1.85 0.68
N GLU A 175 5.39 2.63 -0.08
CA GLU A 175 5.96 3.88 0.43
C GLU A 175 4.83 4.83 0.80
N VAL A 176 4.81 5.29 2.05
CA VAL A 176 3.79 6.24 2.56
C VAL A 176 4.38 7.58 2.92
N TRP A 177 5.71 7.66 3.12
CA TRP A 177 6.39 8.90 3.45
C TRP A 177 7.88 8.84 3.09
N ASP A 178 8.43 9.98 2.68
CA ASP A 178 9.84 10.19 2.35
C ASP A 178 10.30 11.53 2.95
N SER A 179 11.40 11.50 3.70
CA SER A 179 11.97 12.71 4.33
C SER A 179 12.62 13.66 3.32
N GLU A 180 12.97 13.17 2.13
CA GLU A 180 13.64 13.97 1.10
C GLU A 180 12.65 14.68 0.17
N ILE A 181 11.43 14.16 0.03
CA ILE A 181 10.44 14.69 -0.93
C ILE A 181 9.04 14.67 -0.30
N SER A 182 8.48 15.87 -0.10
CA SER A 182 7.11 16.05 0.38
C SER A 182 6.06 15.58 -0.64
N TRP A 183 4.87 15.20 -0.16
CA TRP A 183 3.77 14.82 -1.06
C TRP A 183 3.30 15.99 -1.93
N GLN A 184 3.39 17.23 -1.44
CA GLN A 184 3.09 18.44 -2.19
C GLN A 184 4.07 18.61 -3.37
N GLU A 185 5.35 18.29 -3.14
CA GLU A 185 6.34 18.33 -4.21
C GLU A 185 6.13 17.20 -5.22
N LYS A 186 5.76 16.00 -4.77
CA LYS A 186 5.39 14.88 -5.67
C LYS A 186 4.19 15.26 -6.53
N GLU A 187 3.14 15.81 -5.93
CA GLU A 187 1.94 16.28 -6.63
C GLU A 187 2.26 17.39 -7.62
N ARG A 188 3.08 18.37 -7.24
CA ARG A 188 3.55 19.43 -8.15
C ARG A 188 4.29 18.85 -9.35
N LYS A 189 5.26 17.97 -9.14
CA LYS A 189 6.02 17.31 -10.22
C LYS A 189 5.11 16.51 -11.15
N TYR A 190 4.12 15.80 -10.60
CA TYR A 190 3.14 15.05 -11.37
C TYR A 190 2.26 15.98 -12.23
N ASN A 191 1.80 17.09 -11.66
CA ASN A 191 1.01 18.08 -12.40
C ASN A 191 1.84 18.79 -13.47
N ASP A 192 3.11 19.13 -13.19
CA ASP A 192 4.03 19.70 -14.18
C ASP A 192 4.23 18.75 -15.36
N LEU A 193 4.31 17.44 -15.10
CA LEU A 193 4.39 16.43 -16.16
C LEU A 193 3.11 16.37 -17.00
N ILE A 194 1.93 16.37 -16.36
CA ILE A 194 0.63 16.41 -17.07
C ILE A 194 0.54 17.65 -17.96
N ASN A 195 0.96 18.81 -17.44
CA ASN A 195 0.96 20.07 -18.19
C ASN A 195 1.91 20.00 -19.38
N SER A 196 3.14 19.50 -19.19
CA SER A 196 4.11 19.32 -20.27
C SER A 196 3.58 18.41 -21.38
N ILE A 197 2.91 17.31 -21.02
CA ILE A 197 2.25 16.42 -21.99
C ILE A 197 1.17 17.19 -22.76
N THR A 198 0.32 17.92 -22.05
CA THR A 198 -0.81 18.65 -22.63
C THR A 198 -0.37 19.79 -23.56
N GLU A 199 0.70 20.51 -23.19
CA GLU A 199 1.32 21.57 -24.00
C GLU A 199 2.06 21.00 -25.22
N SER A 200 2.57 19.77 -25.13
CA SER A 200 3.25 19.11 -26.25
C SER A 200 2.29 18.59 -27.34
N LEU A 201 0.97 18.66 -27.13
CA LEU A 201 0.00 18.17 -28.12
C LEU A 201 -0.07 19.09 -29.33
N THR A 202 0.26 18.56 -30.50
CA THR A 202 0.30 19.31 -31.77
C THR A 202 -1.07 19.42 -32.44
N ARG A 203 -1.96 18.47 -32.17
CA ARG A 203 -3.34 18.47 -32.67
C ARG A 203 -4.27 17.90 -31.59
N LYS A 204 -5.41 18.56 -31.39
CA LYS A 204 -6.46 18.12 -30.47
C LYS A 204 -7.70 17.61 -31.21
N PHE A 205 -8.38 16.65 -30.62
CA PHE A 205 -9.57 15.98 -31.16
C PHE A 205 -10.37 15.30 -30.04
N ASP A 206 -11.61 14.91 -30.34
CA ASP A 206 -12.47 14.20 -29.38
C ASP A 206 -12.08 12.72 -29.23
N PHE A 207 -12.73 12.04 -28.28
CA PHE A 207 -12.49 10.62 -28.00
C PHE A 207 -12.76 9.69 -29.20
N GLY A 208 -13.75 10.04 -30.05
CA GLY A 208 -14.11 9.22 -31.20
C GLY A 208 -12.99 9.22 -32.25
N GLU A 209 -12.50 10.41 -32.59
CA GLU A 209 -11.35 10.57 -33.48
C GLU A 209 -10.07 10.00 -32.85
N ALA A 210 -9.89 10.12 -31.54
CA ALA A 210 -8.78 9.48 -30.83
C ALA A 210 -8.78 7.96 -31.04
N CYS A 211 -9.94 7.32 -30.85
CA CYS A 211 -10.09 5.88 -31.09
C CYS A 211 -9.81 5.51 -32.55
N ARG A 212 -10.27 6.33 -33.50
CA ARG A 212 -10.03 6.12 -34.93
C ARG A 212 -8.53 6.15 -35.25
N LEU A 213 -7.83 7.20 -34.81
CA LEU A 213 -6.38 7.35 -35.02
C LEU A 213 -5.58 6.18 -34.44
N VAL A 214 -5.93 5.71 -33.24
CA VAL A 214 -5.25 4.55 -32.64
C VAL A 214 -5.49 3.29 -33.47
N LYS A 215 -6.73 3.03 -33.90
CA LYS A 215 -7.08 1.78 -34.61
C LYS A 215 -6.62 1.74 -36.06
N GLU A 216 -6.77 2.84 -36.78
CA GLU A 216 -6.52 2.91 -38.23
C GLU A 216 -5.09 3.31 -38.55
N GLU A 217 -4.48 4.16 -37.72
CA GLU A 217 -3.17 4.76 -37.98
C GLU A 217 -2.09 4.27 -36.99
N ASN A 218 -2.46 3.35 -36.08
CA ASN A 218 -1.58 2.82 -35.03
C ASN A 218 -0.92 3.94 -34.19
N ALA A 219 -1.63 5.06 -34.03
CA ALA A 219 -1.14 6.20 -33.29
C ALA A 219 -1.15 5.93 -31.77
N THR A 220 -0.28 6.63 -31.03
CA THR A 220 -0.42 6.80 -29.59
C THR A 220 -0.97 8.19 -29.32
N VAL A 221 -2.10 8.25 -28.62
CA VAL A 221 -2.80 9.50 -28.30
C VAL A 221 -2.77 9.75 -26.79
N PHE A 222 -2.92 11.00 -26.38
CA PHE A 222 -2.74 11.47 -25.01
C PHE A 222 -3.85 12.44 -24.62
N SER A 223 -4.22 12.44 -23.34
CA SER A 223 -5.16 13.41 -22.75
C SER A 223 -4.85 13.53 -21.26
N GLU A 224 -4.34 14.68 -20.82
CA GLU A 224 -3.90 14.89 -19.43
C GLU A 224 -3.02 13.72 -18.91
N LYS A 225 -3.53 12.96 -17.93
CA LYS A 225 -2.90 11.78 -17.32
C LYS A 225 -3.22 10.46 -18.03
N TRP A 226 -3.91 10.50 -19.17
CA TRP A 226 -4.34 9.33 -19.93
C TRP A 226 -3.59 9.20 -21.25
N SER A 227 -3.47 7.98 -21.73
CA SER A 227 -2.98 7.68 -23.08
C SER A 227 -3.70 6.46 -23.66
N MET A 228 -3.79 6.36 -24.98
CA MET A 228 -4.31 5.18 -25.67
C MET A 228 -3.37 4.75 -26.79
N LYS A 229 -3.24 3.43 -26.97
CA LYS A 229 -2.51 2.81 -28.09
C LYS A 229 -3.05 1.40 -28.36
N LEU A 230 -2.67 0.80 -29.49
CA LEU A 230 -2.93 -0.62 -29.73
C LEU A 230 -1.94 -1.50 -28.95
N THR A 231 -2.41 -2.64 -28.46
CA THR A 231 -1.56 -3.74 -28.00
C THR A 231 -0.91 -4.43 -29.19
N THR A 232 0.05 -5.33 -28.91
CA THR A 232 0.63 -6.22 -29.91
C THR A 232 -0.40 -7.14 -30.57
N GLU A 233 -1.55 -7.34 -29.93
CA GLU A 233 -2.67 -8.16 -30.42
C GLU A 233 -3.73 -7.32 -31.16
N GLY A 234 -3.52 -6.02 -31.30
CA GLY A 234 -4.43 -5.12 -32.03
C GLY A 234 -5.62 -4.63 -31.20
N GLU A 235 -5.59 -4.78 -29.87
CA GLU A 235 -6.65 -4.30 -28.98
C GLU A 235 -6.37 -2.89 -28.48
N LEU A 236 -7.41 -2.09 -28.23
CA LEU A 236 -7.25 -0.75 -27.67
C LEU A 236 -6.89 -0.84 -26.17
N SER A 237 -5.72 -0.34 -25.80
CA SER A 237 -5.28 -0.26 -24.41
C SER A 237 -5.36 1.17 -23.90
N LEU A 238 -5.74 1.30 -22.62
CA LEU A 238 -5.78 2.56 -21.89
C LEU A 238 -4.62 2.63 -20.90
N GLY A 239 -3.83 3.68 -21.00
CA GLY A 239 -2.69 3.99 -20.15
C GLY A 239 -3.04 5.06 -19.13
N ARG A 240 -2.59 4.88 -17.88
CA ARG A 240 -2.60 5.92 -16.84
C ARG A 240 -1.18 6.34 -16.49
N LEU A 241 -0.92 7.64 -16.54
CA LEU A 241 0.36 8.26 -16.22
C LEU A 241 0.72 8.03 -14.75
N LEU A 242 1.93 7.56 -14.50
CA LEU A 242 2.53 7.35 -13.19
C LEU A 242 3.43 8.51 -12.81
N GLU A 243 3.81 8.59 -11.53
CA GLU A 243 4.66 9.68 -11.00
C GLU A 243 6.07 9.70 -11.60
N ASP A 244 6.57 8.57 -12.09
CA ASP A 244 7.85 8.46 -12.81
C ASP A 244 7.75 8.86 -14.30
N GLY A 245 6.55 9.22 -14.74
CA GLY A 245 6.21 9.61 -16.09
C GLY A 245 6.06 8.49 -17.10
N THR A 246 6.11 7.24 -16.64
CA THR A 246 5.68 6.09 -17.44
C THR A 246 4.16 5.92 -17.40
N TYR A 247 3.63 4.97 -18.17
CA TYR A 247 2.20 4.66 -18.20
C TYR A 247 1.97 3.22 -17.75
N SER A 248 1.03 3.03 -16.83
CA SER A 248 0.44 1.71 -16.54
C SER A 248 -0.68 1.43 -17.53
N TRP A 249 -0.60 0.32 -18.25
CA TRP A 249 -1.50 -0.02 -19.35
C TRP A 249 -2.46 -1.14 -18.94
N ILE A 250 -3.73 -0.98 -19.29
CA ILE A 250 -4.77 -2.00 -19.09
C ILE A 250 -5.55 -2.23 -20.39
N LEU A 251 -6.20 -3.39 -20.47
CA LEU A 251 -7.28 -3.63 -21.41
C LEU A 251 -8.61 -3.27 -20.71
N PRO A 252 -9.20 -2.11 -21.01
CA PRO A 252 -10.38 -1.66 -20.29
C PRO A 252 -11.61 -2.48 -20.70
N ALA A 253 -12.28 -3.09 -19.72
CA ALA A 253 -13.63 -3.63 -19.93
C ALA A 253 -14.67 -2.52 -20.14
N TYR A 254 -14.40 -1.31 -19.60
CA TYR A 254 -15.17 -0.10 -19.82
C TYR A 254 -14.25 1.12 -19.77
N TYR A 255 -14.64 2.20 -20.45
CA TYR A 255 -13.95 3.49 -20.38
C TYR A 255 -14.63 4.38 -19.33
N PRO A 256 -13.89 4.94 -18.35
CA PRO A 256 -14.46 5.86 -17.38
C PRO A 256 -15.13 7.06 -18.09
N PRO A 257 -16.38 7.43 -17.77
CA PRO A 257 -17.10 8.48 -18.51
C PRO A 257 -16.34 9.80 -18.64
N VAL A 258 -15.52 10.16 -17.63
CA VAL A 258 -14.69 11.37 -17.66
C VAL A 258 -13.81 11.45 -18.90
N ILE A 259 -13.25 10.34 -19.39
CA ILE A 259 -12.29 10.35 -20.51
C ILE A 259 -12.98 10.59 -21.86
N LEU A 260 -14.29 10.32 -21.95
CA LEU A 260 -15.07 10.47 -23.18
C LEU A 260 -15.29 11.93 -23.55
N TYR A 261 -15.17 12.82 -22.55
CA TYR A 261 -15.41 14.26 -22.69
C TYR A 261 -14.10 15.08 -22.65
N GLN A 262 -12.94 14.42 -22.66
CA GLN A 262 -11.65 15.11 -22.68
C GLN A 262 -11.18 15.39 -24.12
N ASP A 263 -10.33 16.42 -24.24
CA ASP A 263 -9.58 16.69 -25.47
C ASP A 263 -8.37 15.76 -25.54
N TRP A 264 -8.33 14.95 -26.59
CA TRP A 264 -7.22 14.05 -26.91
C TRP A 264 -6.30 14.68 -27.94
N GLY A 265 -5.04 14.26 -27.96
CA GLY A 265 -4.10 14.72 -28.97
C GLY A 265 -2.97 13.75 -29.25
N VAL A 266 -2.22 14.07 -30.30
CA VAL A 266 -0.92 13.47 -30.59
C VAL A 266 0.18 14.47 -30.25
N LYS A 267 1.34 13.95 -29.87
CA LYS A 267 2.57 14.75 -29.76
C LYS A 267 3.19 14.91 -31.13
#